data_AF-A0A1Y3THR2-F1
#
_entry.id   AF-A0A1Y3THR2-F1
#
_cell.length_a   1.000
_cell.length_b   1.000
_cell.length_c   1.000
_cell.angle_alpha   90.00
_cell.angle_beta   90.00
_cell.angle_gamma   90.00
#
_symmetry.space_group_name_H-M   'P 1'
#
loop_
_entity.id
_entity.type
_entity.pdbx_description
1 polymer ?
#
loop_
_entity_poly.entity_id
_entity_poly.type
_entity_poly.pdbx_seq_one_letter_code
_entity_poly.pdbx_strand_id
1 'polypeptide(L)'
;MSCLMKERNINLDLIRCVAAIFVISVHFCLNSGFYELTCSGMRMLIMCILRTAFITCVPLFLMLTGYLMNKKELTISYYKGIKRTYCIYVLVCICCLLFNVIYEKENMGIKKMILSILDFSADSYAWYIEMYIGLFLIIPFLNMQIVGLNGHLCHIRRTV
;
A
#
# COMPACT_ATOMS: atom_id res chain seq x y z
N MET A 1 -9.09 30.95 -20.37
CA MET A 1 -8.95 30.04 -19.21
C MET A 1 -8.73 28.63 -19.72
N SER A 2 -7.51 28.31 -20.15
CA SER A 2 -7.15 26.97 -20.63
C SER A 2 -6.89 26.07 -19.43
N CYS A 3 -7.77 25.10 -19.24
CA CYS A 3 -7.53 23.97 -18.34
C CYS A 3 -6.35 23.18 -18.91
N LEU A 4 -5.13 23.45 -18.43
CA LEU A 4 -3.97 22.62 -18.70
C LEU A 4 -4.21 21.26 -18.05
N MET A 5 -4.89 20.36 -18.76
CA MET A 5 -5.01 18.97 -18.37
C MET A 5 -3.59 18.41 -18.32
N LYS A 6 -3.12 18.12 -17.11
CA LYS A 6 -1.86 17.41 -16.89
C LYS A 6 -1.89 16.14 -17.74
N GLU A 7 -0.92 15.99 -18.65
CA GLU A 7 -0.84 14.81 -19.51
C GLU A 7 -0.84 13.54 -18.65
N ARG A 8 -1.83 12.68 -18.90
CA ARG A 8 -1.99 11.43 -18.17
C ARG A 8 -1.02 10.40 -18.74
N ASN A 9 -0.07 9.96 -17.92
CA ASN A 9 0.84 8.89 -18.29
C ASN A 9 0.13 7.53 -18.22
N ILE A 10 -0.27 7.02 -19.39
CA ILE A 10 -0.96 5.72 -19.53
C ILE A 10 -0.12 4.57 -18.93
N ASN A 11 1.21 4.65 -19.03
CA ASN A 11 2.13 3.65 -18.48
C ASN A 11 1.95 3.46 -16.96
N LEU A 12 1.66 4.53 -16.22
CA LEU A 12 1.45 4.45 -14.77
C LEU A 12 0.13 3.77 -14.43
N ASP A 13 -0.91 4.02 -15.24
CA ASP A 13 -2.20 3.37 -15.06
C ASP A 13 -2.13 1.88 -15.44
N LEU A 14 -1.36 1.52 -16.46
CA LEU A 14 -1.09 0.12 -16.80
C LEU A 14 -0.42 -0.63 -15.65
N ILE A 15 0.61 -0.04 -15.02
CA ILE A 15 1.28 -0.64 -13.85
C ILE A 15 0.28 -0.85 -12.70
N ARG A 16 -0.63 0.11 -12.45
CA ARG A 16 -1.70 -0.05 -11.43
C ARG A 16 -2.62 -1.22 -11.75
N CYS A 17 -3.07 -1.33 -13.00
CA CYS A 17 -3.96 -2.41 -13.41
C CYS A 17 -3.28 -3.77 -13.24
N VAL A 18 -2.02 -3.91 -13.67
CA VAL A 18 -1.24 -5.15 -13.50
C VAL A 18 -1.07 -5.48 -12.02
N ALA A 19 -0.67 -4.51 -11.19
CA ALA A 19 -0.52 -4.72 -9.76
C ALA A 19 -1.84 -5.13 -9.09
N ALA A 20 -2.97 -4.54 -9.47
CA ALA A 20 -4.29 -4.93 -8.98
C ALA A 20 -4.68 -6.36 -9.34
N ILE A 21 -4.40 -6.81 -10.57
CA ILE A 21 -4.62 -8.20 -10.99
C ILE A 21 -3.76 -9.14 -10.14
N PHE A 22 -2.50 -8.79 -9.91
CA PHE A 22 -1.61 -9.62 -9.09
C PHE A 22 -2.09 -9.72 -7.63
N VAL A 23 -2.63 -8.65 -7.05
CA VAL A 23 -3.26 -8.69 -5.72
C VAL A 23 -4.39 -9.73 -5.69
N ILE A 24 -5.30 -9.67 -6.67
CA ILE A 24 -6.41 -10.64 -6.78
C ILE A 24 -5.87 -12.07 -6.88
N SER A 25 -4.83 -12.30 -7.70
CA SER A 25 -4.21 -13.62 -7.85
C SER A 25 -3.58 -14.14 -6.55
N VAL A 26 -2.90 -13.30 -5.78
CA VAL A 26 -2.32 -13.71 -4.47
C VAL A 26 -3.42 -14.09 -3.49
N HIS A 27 -4.50 -13.30 -3.41
CA HIS A 27 -5.64 -13.61 -2.54
C HIS A 27 -6.41 -14.84 -3.00
N PHE A 28 -6.50 -15.08 -4.31
CA PHE A 28 -7.03 -16.34 -4.83
C PHE A 28 -6.22 -17.53 -4.33
N CYS A 29 -4.88 -17.48 -4.41
CA CYS A 29 -4.03 -18.55 -3.85
C CYS A 29 -4.24 -18.71 -2.34
N LEU A 30 -4.41 -17.61 -1.59
CA LEU A 30 -4.68 -17.66 -0.14
C LEU A 30 -6.00 -18.37 0.17
N ASN A 31 -7.05 -18.07 -0.57
CA ASN A 31 -8.39 -18.58 -0.29
C ASN A 31 -8.70 -19.92 -0.95
N SER A 32 -7.85 -20.40 -1.87
CA SER A 32 -8.03 -21.67 -2.58
C SER A 32 -7.42 -22.88 -1.86
N GLY A 33 -6.94 -22.73 -0.62
CA GLY A 33 -6.25 -23.80 0.13
C GLY A 33 -4.85 -24.15 -0.42
N PHE A 34 -4.27 -23.30 -1.28
CA PHE A 34 -2.95 -23.55 -1.90
C PHE A 34 -1.85 -23.83 -0.87
N TYR A 35 -1.94 -23.19 0.29
CA TYR A 35 -0.95 -23.26 1.36
C TYR A 35 -1.01 -24.54 2.21
N GLU A 36 -2.11 -25.29 2.12
CA GLU A 36 -2.31 -26.55 2.87
C GLU A 36 -1.77 -27.77 2.10
N LEU A 37 -1.45 -27.59 0.82
CA LEU A 37 -0.96 -28.64 -0.06
C LEU A 37 0.55 -28.86 0.10
N THR A 38 0.97 -30.11 0.09
CA THR A 38 2.40 -30.45 0.07
C THR A 38 3.01 -30.02 -1.27
N CYS A 39 4.17 -29.35 -1.21
CA CYS A 39 4.89 -28.90 -2.40
C CYS A 39 5.51 -30.10 -3.13
N SER A 40 4.72 -30.78 -3.96
CA SER A 40 5.17 -31.94 -4.73
C SER A 40 4.77 -31.84 -6.21
N GLY A 41 5.70 -32.20 -7.09
CA GLY A 41 5.49 -32.26 -8.54
C GLY A 41 5.61 -30.93 -9.29
N MET A 42 5.64 -31.04 -10.62
CA MET A 42 5.87 -29.92 -11.54
C MET A 42 4.75 -28.86 -11.49
N ARG A 43 3.50 -29.29 -11.26
CA ARG A 43 2.35 -28.37 -11.17
C ARG A 43 2.47 -27.41 -9.99
N MET A 44 2.88 -27.91 -8.83
CA MET A 44 3.11 -27.06 -7.65
C MET A 44 4.31 -26.14 -7.84
N LEU A 45 5.38 -26.61 -8.50
CA LEU A 45 6.51 -25.75 -8.84
C LEU A 45 6.08 -24.54 -9.66
N ILE A 46 5.29 -24.76 -10.72
CA ILE A 46 4.76 -23.68 -11.57
C ILE A 46 3.91 -22.71 -10.74
N MET A 47 3.03 -23.22 -9.88
CA MET A 47 2.19 -22.38 -9.03
C MET A 47 3.00 -21.57 -8.00
N CYS A 48 4.08 -22.14 -7.44
CA CYS A 48 4.99 -21.41 -6.55
C CYS A 48 5.72 -20.27 -7.28
N ILE A 49 6.15 -20.49 -8.52
CA ILE A 49 6.78 -19.45 -9.35
C ILE A 49 5.78 -18.33 -9.64
N LEU A 50 4.56 -18.68 -10.08
CA LEU A 50 3.50 -17.71 -10.34
C LEU A 50 3.14 -16.92 -9.09
N ARG A 51 2.99 -17.59 -7.95
CA ARG A 51 2.75 -16.94 -6.65
C ARG A 51 3.87 -15.94 -6.32
N THR A 52 5.12 -16.33 -6.52
CA THR A 52 6.27 -15.46 -6.25
C THR A 52 6.26 -14.23 -7.15
N ALA A 53 5.89 -14.41 -8.42
CA ALA A 53 5.70 -13.30 -9.34
C ALA A 53 4.54 -12.39 -8.90
N PHE A 54 3.40 -12.94 -8.48
CA PHE A 54 2.25 -12.13 -8.07
C PHE A 54 2.47 -11.36 -6.76
N ILE A 55 3.32 -11.85 -5.84
CA ILE A 55 3.70 -11.13 -4.63
C ILE A 55 4.38 -9.79 -4.93
N THR A 56 4.93 -9.61 -6.14
CA THR A 56 5.50 -8.32 -6.57
C THR A 56 4.47 -7.18 -6.70
N CYS A 57 3.17 -7.45 -6.52
CA CYS A 57 2.13 -6.44 -6.51
C CYS A 57 2.37 -5.32 -5.48
N VAL A 58 2.82 -5.67 -4.27
CA VAL A 58 3.10 -4.70 -3.20
C VAL A 58 4.27 -3.77 -3.57
N PRO A 59 5.47 -4.27 -3.94
CA PRO A 59 6.56 -3.40 -4.37
C PRO A 59 6.23 -2.58 -5.63
N LEU A 60 5.38 -3.09 -6.54
CA LEU A 60 4.90 -2.29 -7.68
C LEU A 60 4.08 -1.08 -7.23
N PHE A 61 3.16 -1.24 -6.26
CA PHE A 61 2.42 -0.11 -5.69
C PHE A 61 3.31 0.86 -4.92
N LEU A 62 4.31 0.35 -4.20
CA LEU A 62 5.29 1.18 -3.48
C LEU A 62 6.13 2.03 -4.44
N MET A 63 6.70 1.41 -5.48
CA MET A 63 7.47 2.08 -6.54
C MET A 63 6.64 3.16 -7.22
N LEU A 64 5.39 2.84 -7.57
CA LEU A 64 4.49 3.78 -8.21
C LEU A 64 4.15 4.97 -7.29
N THR A 65 3.92 4.70 -6.00
CA THR A 65 3.66 5.74 -5.00
C THR A 65 4.88 6.66 -4.86
N GLY A 66 6.09 6.10 -4.77
CA GLY A 66 7.33 6.85 -4.74
C GLY A 66 7.52 7.72 -5.99
N TYR A 67 7.25 7.18 -7.18
CA TYR A 67 7.31 7.92 -8.43
C TYR A 67 6.34 9.11 -8.46
N LEU A 68 5.09 8.90 -8.03
CA LEU A 68 4.04 9.93 -8.06
C LEU A 68 4.20 11.02 -6.99
N MET A 69 4.76 10.64 -5.84
CA MET A 69 5.00 11.55 -4.71
C MET A 69 6.43 12.11 -4.71
N ASN A 70 7.20 11.86 -5.77
CA ASN A 70 8.51 12.44 -5.95
C ASN A 70 8.42 13.98 -5.90
N LYS A 71 9.38 14.61 -5.22
CA LYS A 71 9.46 16.09 -5.03
C LYS A 71 8.29 16.70 -4.23
N LYS A 72 7.50 15.91 -3.50
CA LYS A 72 6.54 16.45 -2.54
C LYS A 72 7.28 17.06 -1.35
N GLU A 73 6.91 18.29 -1.02
CA GLU A 73 7.46 19.05 0.10
C GLU A 73 6.72 18.77 1.40
N LEU A 74 7.43 18.92 2.52
CA LEU A 74 6.88 18.78 3.87
C LEU A 74 5.95 19.96 4.18
N THR A 75 4.65 19.76 3.92
CA THR A 75 3.63 20.77 4.19
C THR A 75 2.45 20.15 4.94
N ILE A 76 1.77 20.93 5.78
CA ILE A 76 0.53 20.49 6.46
C ILE A 76 -0.54 20.10 5.43
N SER A 77 -0.54 20.77 4.27
CA SER A 77 -1.42 20.45 3.14
C SER A 77 -1.20 19.04 2.59
N TYR A 78 0.06 18.58 2.53
CA TYR A 78 0.39 17.21 2.14
C TYR A 78 -0.24 16.19 3.10
N TYR A 79 -0.06 16.36 4.41
CA TYR A 79 -0.61 15.44 5.41
C TYR A 79 -2.13 15.39 5.43
N LYS A 80 -2.82 16.48 5.07
CA LYS A 80 -4.28 16.47 4.86
C LYS A 80 -4.72 15.55 3.71
N GLY A 81 -3.82 15.14 2.81
CA GLY A 81 -4.13 14.22 1.71
C GLY A 81 -4.48 12.80 2.17
N ILE A 82 -3.92 12.33 3.30
CA ILE A 82 -4.14 10.97 3.79
C ILE A 82 -5.55 10.76 4.36
N LYS A 83 -6.25 11.85 4.71
CA LYS A 83 -7.57 11.80 5.35
C LYS A 83 -8.55 10.90 4.61
N ARG A 84 -8.54 10.93 3.27
CA ARG A 84 -9.46 10.15 2.45
C ARG A 84 -9.23 8.66 2.61
N THR A 85 -7.96 8.23 2.56
CA THR A 85 -7.58 6.83 2.75
C THR A 85 -7.91 6.35 4.15
N TYR A 86 -7.61 7.17 5.18
CA TYR A 86 -7.90 6.84 6.57
C TYR A 86 -9.41 6.75 6.86
N CYS A 87 -10.23 7.64 6.29
CA CYS A 87 -11.68 7.55 6.43
C CYS A 87 -12.25 6.25 5.83
N ILE A 88 -11.75 5.82 4.67
CA ILE A 88 -12.17 4.55 4.06
C ILE A 88 -11.75 3.37 4.93
N TYR A 89 -10.53 3.40 5.48
CA TYR A 89 -10.04 2.37 6.40
C TYR A 89 -10.94 2.23 7.63
N VAL A 90 -11.23 3.34 8.33
CA VAL A 90 -12.11 3.32 9.52
C VAL A 90 -13.51 2.81 9.17
N LEU A 91 -14.06 3.19 8.01
CA LEU A 91 -15.36 2.69 7.55
C LEU A 91 -15.34 1.16 7.39
N VAL A 92 -14.32 0.62 6.74
CA VAL A 92 -14.16 -0.84 6.55
C VAL A 92 -14.00 -1.55 7.90
N CYS A 93 -13.18 -1.03 8.81
CA CYS A 93 -13.04 -1.61 10.14
C CYS A 93 -14.36 -1.65 10.91
N ILE A 94 -15.18 -0.58 10.84
CA ILE A 94 -16.50 -0.59 11.46
C ILE A 94 -17.39 -1.67 10.85
N CYS A 95 -17.39 -1.84 9.53
CA CYS A 95 -18.13 -2.90 8.86
C CYS A 95 -17.66 -4.30 9.29
N CYS A 96 -16.35 -4.55 9.35
CA CYS A 96 -15.78 -5.83 9.81
C CYS A 96 -16.12 -6.13 11.28
N LEU A 97 -16.01 -5.12 12.15
CA LEU A 97 -16.36 -5.27 13.56
C LEU A 97 -17.85 -5.55 13.76
N LEU A 98 -18.73 -4.88 13.01
CA LEU A 98 -20.16 -5.17 13.03
C LEU A 98 -20.45 -6.61 12.58
N PHE A 99 -19.77 -7.08 11.53
CA PHE A 99 -19.90 -8.46 11.07
C PHE A 99 -19.49 -9.46 12.18
N ASN A 100 -18.34 -9.26 12.84
CA ASN A 100 -17.86 -10.16 13.89
C ASN A 100 -18.80 -10.17 15.12
N VAL A 101 -19.32 -9.01 15.52
CA VAL A 101 -20.24 -8.90 16.67
C VAL A 101 -21.60 -9.55 16.37
N ILE A 102 -22.16 -9.33 15.18
CA ILE A 102 -23.50 -9.82 14.82
C ILE A 102 -23.49 -11.30 14.42
N TYR A 103 -22.50 -11.70 13.62
CA TYR A 103 -22.47 -13.02 12.99
C TYR A 103 -21.65 -14.04 13.79
N GLU A 104 -20.43 -13.68 14.21
CA GLU A 104 -19.57 -14.58 14.99
C GLU A 104 -19.88 -14.58 16.49
N LYS A 105 -20.74 -13.67 16.95
CA LYS A 105 -21.15 -13.50 18.36
C LYS A 105 -19.96 -13.35 19.32
N GLU A 106 -18.86 -12.78 18.84
CA GLU A 106 -17.73 -12.49 19.71
C GLU A 106 -18.09 -11.36 20.67
N ASN A 107 -17.99 -11.63 21.97
CA ASN A 107 -18.11 -10.62 23.01
C ASN A 107 -16.83 -9.75 23.04
N MET A 108 -16.70 -8.84 22.08
CA MET A 108 -15.67 -7.82 22.10
C MET A 108 -16.12 -6.62 22.95
N GLY A 109 -15.42 -6.37 24.06
CA GLY A 109 -15.60 -5.12 24.79
C GLY A 109 -15.20 -3.91 23.95
N ILE A 110 -15.88 -2.77 24.12
CA ILE A 110 -15.66 -1.52 23.36
C ILE A 110 -14.18 -1.10 23.35
N LYS A 111 -13.46 -1.29 24.47
CA LYS A 111 -12.02 -1.01 24.57
C LYS A 111 -11.19 -1.87 23.61
N LYS A 112 -11.53 -3.16 23.46
CA LYS A 112 -10.85 -4.08 22.55
C LYS A 112 -11.14 -3.74 21.09
N MET A 113 -12.37 -3.30 20.78
CA MET A 113 -12.73 -2.84 19.44
C MET A 113 -11.90 -1.61 19.02
N ILE A 114 -11.82 -0.60 19.89
CA ILE A 114 -11.00 0.60 19.60
C ILE A 114 -9.52 0.23 19.44
N LEU A 115 -9.00 -0.62 20.33
CA LEU A 115 -7.61 -1.06 20.25
C LEU A 115 -7.34 -1.82 18.95
N SER A 116 -8.27 -2.67 18.48
CA SER A 116 -8.10 -3.43 17.25
C SER A 116 -8.04 -2.54 16.00
N ILE A 117 -8.71 -1.39 16.00
CA ILE A 117 -8.62 -0.41 14.91
C ILE A 117 -7.27 0.30 14.91
N LEU A 118 -6.75 0.61 16.11
CA LEU A 118 -5.47 1.30 16.28
C LEU A 118 -4.27 0.40 16.02
N ASP A 119 -4.37 -0.88 16.38
CA ASP A 119 -3.34 -1.91 16.20
C ASP A 119 -3.49 -2.65 14.86
N PHE A 120 -4.26 -2.07 13.91
CA PHE A 120 -4.49 -2.61 12.56
C PHE A 120 -4.86 -4.10 12.52
N SER A 121 -5.53 -4.57 13.56
CA SER A 121 -5.91 -5.98 13.74
C SER A 121 -7.41 -6.21 13.54
N ALA A 122 -8.19 -5.14 13.37
CA ALA A 122 -9.64 -5.19 13.12
C ALA A 122 -10.00 -5.81 11.75
N ASP A 123 -9.07 -5.82 10.80
CA ASP A 123 -9.23 -6.43 9.47
C ASP A 123 -7.93 -7.14 9.07
N SER A 124 -8.03 -8.33 8.48
CA SER A 124 -6.89 -9.14 8.05
C SER A 124 -6.01 -8.46 6.98
N TYR A 125 -6.53 -7.42 6.32
CA TYR A 125 -5.83 -6.68 5.26
C TYR A 125 -5.32 -5.30 5.69
N ALA A 126 -5.54 -4.92 6.95
CA ALA A 126 -5.18 -3.59 7.47
C ALA A 126 -3.66 -3.31 7.50
N TRP A 127 -2.83 -4.34 7.53
CA TRP A 127 -1.36 -4.23 7.49
C TRP A 127 -0.85 -3.40 6.30
N TYR A 128 -1.54 -3.47 5.15
CA TYR A 128 -1.14 -2.69 3.97
C TYR A 128 -1.38 -1.20 4.18
N ILE A 129 -2.45 -0.83 4.89
CA ILE A 129 -2.78 0.56 5.23
C ILE A 129 -1.77 1.10 6.25
N GLU A 130 -1.40 0.30 7.25
CA GLU A 130 -0.35 0.63 8.22
C GLU A 130 0.96 0.97 7.52
N MET A 131 1.43 0.06 6.65
CA MET A 131 2.63 0.26 5.84
C MET A 131 2.51 1.53 4.97
N TYR A 132 1.36 1.73 4.32
CA TYR A 132 1.12 2.90 3.49
C TYR A 132 1.18 4.21 4.29
N ILE A 133 0.60 4.26 5.49
CA ILE A 133 0.69 5.42 6.38
C ILE A 133 2.15 5.67 6.76
N GLY A 134 2.88 4.63 7.18
CA GLY A 134 4.31 4.74 7.51
C GLY A 134 5.13 5.32 6.36
N LEU A 135 4.96 4.79 5.15
CA LEU A 135 5.62 5.31 3.96
C LEU A 135 5.22 6.77 3.67
N PHE A 136 3.93 7.08 3.72
CA PHE A 136 3.41 8.42 3.45
C PHE A 136 4.01 9.47 4.39
N LEU A 137 4.22 9.12 5.67
CA LEU A 137 4.87 10.01 6.62
C LEU A 137 6.35 10.27 6.29
N ILE A 138 7.05 9.26 5.79
CA ILE A 138 8.50 9.28 5.53
C ILE A 138 8.85 9.96 4.19
N ILE A 139 8.00 9.86 3.16
CA ILE A 139 8.24 10.42 1.82
C ILE A 139 8.76 11.88 1.80
N PRO A 140 8.16 12.86 2.49
CA PRO A 140 8.65 14.23 2.45
C PRO A 140 10.08 14.36 3.01
N PHE A 141 10.45 13.55 4.01
CA PHE A 141 11.81 13.52 4.55
C PHE A 141 12.81 12.94 3.55
N LEU A 142 12.45 11.87 2.84
CA LEU A 142 13.28 11.31 1.78
C LEU A 142 13.50 12.31 0.64
N ASN A 143 12.45 13.02 0.24
CA ASN A 143 12.55 14.05 -0.80
C ASN A 143 13.50 15.19 -0.39
N MET A 144 13.45 15.64 0.87
CA MET A 144 14.39 16.65 1.38
C MET A 144 15.85 16.19 1.33
N GLN A 145 16.12 14.94 1.70
CA GLN A 145 17.48 14.38 1.64
C GLN A 145 18.01 14.31 0.21
N ILE A 146 17.18 13.87 -0.75
CA ILE A 146 17.54 13.81 -2.18
C ILE A 146 17.86 15.20 -2.72
N VAL A 147 17.08 16.23 -2.35
CA VAL A 147 17.35 17.62 -2.75
C VAL A 147 18.68 18.10 -2.16
N GLY A 148 18.94 17.83 -0.87
CA GLY A 148 20.22 18.16 -0.23
C GLY A 148 21.42 17.52 -0.94
N LEU A 149 21.34 16.22 -1.24
CA LEU A 149 22.39 15.49 -1.95
C LEU A 149 22.68 16.08 -3.34
N ASN A 150 21.63 16.39 -4.11
CA ASN A 150 21.77 17.01 -5.42
C ASN A 150 22.43 18.39 -5.35
N GLY A 151 22.15 19.16 -4.30
CA GLY A 151 22.83 20.42 -4.03
C GLY A 151 24.33 20.25 -3.79
N HIS A 152 24.72 19.29 -2.94
CA HIS A 152 26.13 18.98 -2.66
C HIS A 152 26.88 18.50 -3.92
N LEU A 153 26.29 17.60 -4.71
CA LEU A 153 26.89 17.12 -5.95
C LEU A 153 27.06 18.23 -6.99
N CYS A 154 26.10 19.16 -7.09
CA CYS A 154 26.20 20.33 -7.94
C CYS A 154 27.34 21.26 -7.51
N HIS A 155 27.57 21.42 -6.21
CA HIS A 155 28.68 22.20 -5.68
C HIS A 155 30.04 21.54 -6.00
N ILE A 156 30.18 20.23 -5.80
CA ILE A 156 31.42 19.49 -6.12
C ILE A 156 31.75 19.58 -7.62
N ARG A 157 30.74 19.44 -8.49
CA ARG A 157 30.92 19.51 -9.95
C ARG A 157 31.28 20.90 -10.47
N ARG A 158 31.07 21.96 -9.69
CA ARG A 158 31.47 23.34 -10.05
C ARG A 158 32.87 23.69 -9.56
N THR A 159 33.42 22.93 -8.62
CA THR A 159 34.77 23.14 -8.04
C THR A 159 35.86 22.30 -8.71
N VAL A 160 35.48 21.39 -9.63
CA VAL A 160 36.36 20.58 -10.48
C VAL A 160 36.16 21.00 -11.92
#